data_AF-A0A1W2CGA8-F1
#
_entry.id   AF-A0A1W2CGA8-F1
#
_cell.length_a   1.000
_cell.length_b   1.000
_cell.length_c   1.000
_cell.angle_alpha   90.00
_cell.angle_beta   90.00
_cell.angle_gamma   90.00
#
_symmetry.space_group_name_H-M   'P 1'
#
loop_
_entity.id
_entity.type
_entity.pdbx_description
1 polymer ?
#
loop_
_entity_poly.entity_id
_entity_poly.type
_entity_poly.pdbx_seq_one_letter_code
_entity_poly.pdbx_strand_id
1 'polypeptide(L)'
;MRILITGGKSAQALKQAKLFTDDDAIVLADYGDMPNFPSTRYTFLSLGERNDAIIAHNLLNHCLNEAVDAVVVLNAFEIEQVEKSTVLFEEFNIKVLPAEASMVIPQVPSDEH
;
A
#
# COMPACT_ATOMS: atom_id res chain seq x y z
N MET A 1 0.72 -5.27 -14.73
CA MET A 1 1.77 -4.81 -13.79
C MET A 1 1.46 -5.34 -12.40
N ARG A 2 2.45 -5.43 -11.50
CA ARG A 2 2.25 -5.80 -10.10
C ARG A 2 2.16 -4.53 -9.24
N ILE A 3 1.07 -4.38 -8.50
CA ILE A 3 0.74 -3.13 -7.81
C ILE A 3 0.48 -3.42 -6.34
N LEU A 4 1.19 -2.73 -5.45
CA LEU A 4 0.94 -2.76 -4.02
C LEU A 4 -0.05 -1.67 -3.64
N ILE A 5 -1.13 -2.03 -2.95
CA ILE A 5 -2.14 -1.09 -2.43
C ILE A 5 -2.19 -1.27 -0.91
N THR A 6 -1.86 -0.22 -0.17
CA THR A 6 -1.91 -0.21 1.30
C THR A 6 -3.36 -0.10 1.83
N GLY A 7 -3.54 -0.30 3.14
CA GLY A 7 -4.88 -0.34 3.74
C GLY A 7 -5.70 -1.53 3.25
N GLY A 8 -5.05 -2.65 2.93
CA GLY A 8 -5.61 -3.83 2.28
C GLY A 8 -6.81 -4.47 2.99
N LYS A 9 -7.04 -4.17 4.27
CA LYS A 9 -8.25 -4.61 5.02
C LYS A 9 -9.46 -3.69 4.81
N SER A 10 -9.27 -2.54 4.17
CA SER A 10 -10.31 -1.53 3.98
C SER A 10 -11.15 -1.74 2.71
N ALA A 11 -12.37 -1.22 2.72
CA ALA A 11 -13.20 -1.15 1.52
C ALA A 11 -12.61 -0.22 0.46
N GLN A 12 -11.85 0.80 0.89
CA GLN A 12 -11.16 1.78 0.03
C GLN A 12 -10.11 1.09 -0.83
N ALA A 13 -9.28 0.22 -0.25
CA ALA A 13 -8.30 -0.57 -1.00
C ALA A 13 -8.94 -1.47 -2.06
N LEU A 14 -10.06 -2.11 -1.73
CA LEU A 14 -10.78 -2.92 -2.70
C LEU A 14 -11.41 -2.07 -3.82
N LYS A 15 -11.88 -0.86 -3.52
CA LYS A 15 -12.38 0.08 -4.54
C LYS A 15 -11.24 0.56 -5.45
N GLN A 16 -10.10 0.92 -4.88
CA GLN A 16 -8.91 1.33 -5.63
C GLN A 16 -8.41 0.19 -6.53
N ALA A 17 -8.40 -1.05 -6.02
CA ALA A 17 -8.00 -2.23 -6.78
C ALA A 17 -8.86 -2.49 -8.03
N LYS A 18 -10.13 -2.06 -8.02
CA LYS A 18 -11.05 -2.20 -9.17
C LYS A 18 -10.78 -1.19 -10.30
N LEU A 19 -9.96 -0.17 -10.06
CA LEU A 19 -9.55 0.78 -11.09
C LEU A 19 -8.47 0.20 -12.02
N PHE A 20 -7.82 -0.89 -11.59
CA PHE A 20 -6.82 -1.60 -12.37
C PHE A 20 -7.43 -2.76 -13.15
N THR A 21 -6.73 -3.15 -14.23
CA THR A 21 -7.22 -4.16 -15.17
C THR A 21 -7.07 -5.57 -14.59
N ASP A 22 -7.74 -6.56 -15.18
CA ASP A 22 -7.62 -7.95 -14.73
C ASP A 22 -6.25 -8.58 -15.04
N ASP A 23 -5.46 -7.95 -15.93
CA ASP A 23 -4.07 -8.33 -16.24
C ASP A 23 -3.08 -7.81 -15.19
N ASP A 24 -3.54 -6.98 -14.24
CA ASP A 24 -2.72 -6.46 -13.15
C ASP A 24 -2.76 -7.37 -11.93
N ALA A 25 -1.58 -7.68 -11.40
CA ALA A 25 -1.43 -8.44 -10.16
C ALA A 25 -1.53 -7.50 -8.96
N ILE A 26 -2.58 -7.63 -8.16
CA ILE A 26 -2.83 -6.74 -7.04
C ILE A 26 -2.33 -7.36 -5.73
N VAL A 27 -1.47 -6.64 -5.03
CA VAL A 27 -1.00 -6.94 -3.68
C VAL A 27 -1.71 -6.00 -2.70
N LEU A 28 -2.67 -6.53 -1.93
CA LEU A 28 -3.34 -5.81 -0.86
C LEU A 28 -2.48 -5.93 0.40
N ALA A 29 -1.88 -4.82 0.81
CA ALA A 29 -0.95 -4.77 1.92
C ALA A 29 -1.53 -3.98 3.10
N ASP A 30 -1.27 -4.42 4.34
CA ASP A 30 -1.70 -3.69 5.53
C ASP A 30 -0.83 -4.03 6.74
N TYR A 31 -0.88 -3.20 7.78
CA TYR A 31 -0.14 -3.42 9.02
C TYR A 31 -0.79 -4.48 9.90
N GLY A 32 0.04 -5.18 10.67
CA GLY A 32 -0.37 -6.28 11.52
C GLY A 32 -0.82 -7.51 10.73
N ASP A 33 -1.66 -8.33 11.33
CA ASP A 33 -2.08 -9.59 10.72
C ASP A 33 -2.92 -9.36 9.46
N MET A 34 -2.67 -10.21 8.47
CA MET A 34 -3.37 -10.23 7.20
C MET A 34 -3.97 -11.61 6.95
N PRO A 35 -5.19 -11.67 6.39
CA PRO A 35 -5.83 -12.95 6.12
C PRO A 35 -5.08 -13.68 5.02
N ASN A 36 -4.85 -14.98 5.22
CA ASN A 36 -4.23 -15.84 4.23
C ASN A 36 -5.32 -16.74 3.61
N PHE A 37 -5.95 -16.25 2.54
CA PHE A 37 -6.83 -17.07 1.72
C PHE A 37 -6.43 -17.00 0.24
N PRO A 38 -6.52 -18.13 -0.47
CA PRO A 38 -6.17 -18.18 -1.89
C PRO A 38 -7.16 -17.33 -2.69
N SER A 39 -6.64 -16.34 -3.40
CA SER A 39 -7.38 -15.55 -4.38
C SER A 39 -6.58 -15.53 -5.69
N THR A 40 -7.26 -15.71 -6.81
CA THR A 40 -6.63 -15.67 -8.14
C THR A 40 -6.25 -14.25 -8.56
N ARG A 41 -6.87 -13.23 -7.95
CA ARG A 41 -6.68 -11.81 -8.30
C ARG A 41 -5.89 -11.01 -7.27
N TYR A 42 -5.95 -11.42 -6.00
CA TYR A 42 -5.41 -10.65 -4.88
C TYR A 42 -4.39 -11.47 -4.10
N THR A 43 -3.22 -10.89 -3.86
CA THR A 43 -2.27 -11.37 -2.86
C THR A 43 -2.41 -10.51 -1.61
N PHE A 44 -2.51 -11.12 -0.42
CA PHE A 44 -2.54 -10.39 0.84
C PHE A 44 -1.15 -10.39 1.47
N LEU A 45 -0.66 -9.21 1.84
CA LEU A 45 0.69 -9.02 2.38
C LEU A 45 0.63 -8.26 3.71
N SER A 46 1.27 -8.79 4.75
CA SER A 46 1.48 -8.03 5.99
C SER A 46 2.69 -7.12 5.84
N LEU A 47 2.52 -5.84 6.17
CA LEU A 47 3.60 -4.85 6.26
C LEU A 47 4.37 -4.96 7.60
N GLY A 48 3.95 -5.86 8.48
CA GLY A 48 4.46 -5.99 9.84
C GLY A 48 3.82 -4.99 10.82
N GLU A 49 4.48 -4.79 11.97
CA GLU A 49 4.06 -3.80 12.94
C GLU A 49 4.25 -2.37 12.38
N ARG A 50 3.27 -1.49 12.63
CA ARG A 50 3.34 -0.10 12.19
C ARG A 50 4.44 0.63 12.95
N ASN A 51 5.37 1.24 12.22
CA ASN A 51 6.40 2.10 12.77
C ASN A 51 6.53 3.38 11.95
N ASP A 52 5.99 4.46 12.50
CA ASP A 52 5.88 5.77 11.85
C ASP A 52 7.24 6.39 11.50
N ALA A 53 8.31 5.99 12.19
CA ALA A 53 9.66 6.50 11.93
C ALA A 53 10.29 5.95 10.65
N ILE A 54 9.77 4.84 10.10
CA ILE A 54 10.38 4.12 8.97
C ILE A 54 9.37 3.76 7.87
N ILE A 55 8.21 4.41 7.81
CA ILE A 55 7.12 4.04 6.89
C ILE A 55 7.58 3.93 5.43
N ALA A 56 8.21 4.98 4.89
CA ALA A 56 8.66 4.98 3.50
C ALA A 56 9.70 3.90 3.23
N HIS A 57 10.63 3.68 4.16
CA HIS A 57 11.66 2.65 4.03
C HIS A 57 11.07 1.23 4.10
N ASN A 58 10.15 0.99 5.04
CA ASN A 58 9.46 -0.28 5.17
C ASN A 58 8.65 -0.58 3.90
N LEU A 59 7.86 0.37 3.42
CA LEU A 59 7.10 0.22 2.18
C LEU A 59 8.00 -0.05 0.97
N LEU A 60 9.11 0.66 0.84
CA LEU A 60 10.08 0.42 -0.24
C LEU A 60 10.64 -1.00 -0.18
N ASN A 61 11.05 -1.47 1.00
CA ASN A 61 11.55 -2.84 1.16
C ASN A 61 10.50 -3.88 0.75
N HIS A 62 9.23 -3.69 1.14
CA HIS A 62 8.15 -4.56 0.70
C HIS A 62 7.94 -4.52 -0.81
N CYS A 63 8.00 -3.33 -1.42
CA CYS A 63 7.90 -3.17 -2.87
C CYS A 63 9.02 -3.95 -3.60
N LEU A 64 10.25 -3.89 -3.08
CA LEU A 64 11.40 -4.61 -3.64
C LEU A 64 11.27 -6.13 -3.47
N ASN A 65 10.92 -6.59 -2.27
CA ASN A 65 10.77 -8.02 -1.97
C ASN A 65 9.66 -8.67 -2.82
N GLU A 66 8.56 -7.95 -3.02
CA GLU A 66 7.42 -8.41 -3.82
C GLU A 66 7.57 -8.11 -5.31
N ALA A 67 8.68 -7.50 -5.73
CA ALA A 67 8.95 -7.09 -7.10
C ALA A 67 7.75 -6.36 -7.75
N VAL A 68 7.23 -5.34 -7.06
CA VAL A 68 6.09 -4.56 -7.56
C VAL A 68 6.56 -3.43 -8.48
N ASP A 69 5.77 -3.12 -9.49
CA ASP A 69 6.03 -2.03 -10.45
C ASP A 69 5.51 -0.68 -9.93
N ALA A 70 4.53 -0.71 -9.03
CA ALA A 70 3.86 0.48 -8.52
C ALA A 70 3.31 0.30 -7.10
N VAL A 71 3.19 1.42 -6.38
CA VAL A 71 2.58 1.49 -5.06
C VAL A 71 1.51 2.57 -5.01
N VAL A 72 0.37 2.25 -4.39
CA VAL A 72 -0.70 3.18 -4.03
C VAL A 72 -0.82 3.19 -2.51
N VAL A 73 -0.50 4.33 -1.91
CA VAL A 73 -0.65 4.52 -0.46
C VAL A 73 -1.99 5.17 -0.13
N LEU A 74 -2.78 4.54 0.74
CA LEU A 74 -4.13 4.98 1.07
C LEU A 74 -4.22 5.62 2.44
N ASN A 75 -3.36 5.26 3.39
CA ASN A 75 -3.41 5.90 4.70
C ASN A 75 -2.73 7.27 4.66
N ALA A 76 -3.38 8.27 5.27
CA ALA A 76 -2.86 9.64 5.31
C ALA A 76 -1.43 9.74 5.87
N PHE A 77 -1.10 8.95 6.89
CA PHE A 77 0.24 8.92 7.49
C PHE A 77 1.31 8.31 6.57
N GLU A 78 0.93 7.48 5.60
CA GLU A 78 1.84 6.92 4.61
C GLU A 78 2.09 7.89 3.48
N ILE A 79 1.04 8.56 3.01
CA ILE A 79 1.08 9.52 1.91
C ILE A 79 2.17 10.55 2.16
N GLU A 80 2.17 11.21 3.32
CA GLU A 80 3.17 12.25 3.63
C GLU A 80 4.62 11.72 3.57
N GLN A 81 4.86 10.51 4.08
CA GLN A 81 6.20 9.93 4.15
C GLN A 81 6.68 9.43 2.78
N VAL A 82 5.79 8.85 1.99
CA VAL A 82 6.09 8.36 0.64
C VAL A 82 6.28 9.53 -0.32
N GLU A 83 5.47 10.59 -0.24
CA GLU A 83 5.64 11.80 -1.06
C GLU A 83 7.02 12.44 -0.87
N LYS A 84 7.50 12.51 0.38
CA LYS A 84 8.86 13.00 0.69
C LYS A 84 9.96 12.10 0.11
N SER A 85 9.64 10.84 -0.16
CA SER A 85 10.57 9.80 -0.60
C SER A 85 10.36 9.35 -2.04
N THR A 86 9.47 10.00 -2.82
CA THR A 86 9.09 9.55 -4.16
C THR A 86 10.30 9.32 -5.08
N VAL A 87 11.29 10.21 -5.03
CA VAL A 87 12.54 10.07 -5.80
C VAL A 87 13.22 8.73 -5.54
N LEU A 88 13.26 8.29 -4.28
CA LEU A 88 13.87 7.01 -3.91
C LEU A 88 13.11 5.83 -4.52
N PHE A 89 11.77 5.86 -4.52
CA PHE A 89 10.97 4.82 -5.19
C PHE A 89 11.23 4.78 -6.69
N GLU A 90 11.33 5.95 -7.33
CA GLU A 90 11.62 6.08 -8.75
C GLU A 90 13.02 5.55 -9.12
N GLU A 91 14.03 5.74 -8.26
CA GLU A 91 15.38 5.17 -8.45
C GLU A 91 15.35 3.64 -8.55
N PHE A 92 14.40 2.99 -7.88
CA PHE A 92 14.17 1.54 -7.95
C PHE A 92 13.12 1.12 -8.99
N ASN A 93 12.72 2.02 -9.89
CA ASN A 93 11.68 1.81 -10.92
C ASN A 93 10.29 1.49 -10.34
N ILE A 94 10.01 1.89 -9.11
CA ILE A 94 8.69 1.73 -8.47
C ILE A 94 7.92 3.03 -8.64
N LYS A 95 6.77 2.96 -9.30
CA LYS A 95 5.91 4.14 -9.50
C LYS A 95 5.07 4.42 -8.26
N VAL A 96 5.16 5.62 -7.73
CA VAL A 96 4.20 6.09 -6.71
C VAL A 96 2.96 6.61 -7.43
N LEU A 97 1.86 5.88 -7.33
CA LEU A 97 0.59 6.25 -7.94
C LEU A 97 -0.28 6.99 -6.93
N PRO A 98 -0.96 8.08 -7.33
CA PRO A 98 -1.84 8.80 -6.44
C PRO A 98 -3.05 7.93 -6.05
N ALA A 99 -3.46 8.03 -4.80
CA ALA A 99 -4.76 7.54 -4.37
C ALA A 99 -5.86 8.48 -4.87
N GLU A 100 -7.02 7.92 -5.17
CA GLU A 100 -8.21 8.75 -5.35
C GLU A 100 -8.54 9.46 -4.03
N ALA A 101 -8.76 10.77 -4.05
CA ALA A 101 -8.97 11.57 -2.84
C ALA A 101 -10.12 11.04 -1.95
N SER A 102 -11.14 10.45 -2.56
CA SER A 102 -12.28 9.82 -1.87
C SER A 102 -11.95 8.47 -1.20
N MET A 103 -10.78 7.91 -1.50
CA MET A 103 -10.30 6.60 -1.02
C MET A 103 -9.18 6.74 0.03
N VAL A 104 -8.74 7.97 0.33
CA VAL A 104 -7.77 8.21 1.41
C VAL A 104 -8.40 7.83 2.75
N ILE A 105 -7.69 6.98 3.48
CA ILE A 105 -8.06 6.53 4.81
C ILE A 105 -7.50 7.57 5.79
N PRO A 106 -8.37 8.31 6.51
CA PRO A 106 -7.91 9.29 7.47
C PRO A 106 -7.18 8.59 8.62
N GLN A 107 -6.17 9.26 9.16
CA GLN A 107 -5.55 8.81 10.39
C GLN A 107 -6.57 8.94 11.53
N VAL A 108 -6.99 7.82 12.10
CA VAL A 108 -7.69 7.84 13.38
C VAL A 108 -6.61 8.11 14.45
N PRO A 109 -6.73 9.17 15.27
CA PRO A 109 -5.79 9.41 16.35
C PRO A 109 -5.83 8.23 17.33
N SER A 110 -4.66 7.81 17.80
CA SER A 110 -4.48 6.65 18.69
C SER A 110 -5.04 6.86 20.11
N ASP A 111 -5.77 7.95 20.36
CA ASP A 111 -6.21 8.45 21.68
C ASP A 111 -7.72 8.26 21.94
N GLU A 112 -8.34 7.20 21.41
CA GLU A 112 -9.66 6.75 21.88
C GLU A 112 -9.63 5.26 22.20
N HIS A 113 -9.16 4.90 23.40
CA HIS A 113 -9.53 3.70 24.17
C HIS A 113 -9.46 4.01 25.68
#